data_AF-A0A8T4G2P3-F1
#
_entry.id   AF-A0A8T4G2P3-F1
#
_cell.length_a   1.000
_cell.length_b   1.000
_cell.length_c   1.000
_cell.angle_alpha   90.00
_cell.angle_beta   90.00
_cell.angle_gamma   90.00
#
_symmetry.space_group_name_H-M   'P 1'
#
loop_
_entity.id
_entity.type
_entity.pdbx_description
1 polymer ?
#
loop_
_entity_poly.entity_id
_entity_poly.type
_entity_poly.pdbx_seq_one_letter_code
_entity_poly.pdbx_strand_id
1 'polypeptide(L)'
;MPHNFKFCPYCGGELRGDFRFCPYCGASLEIEKEPKREELPSENSKAEAKIVPQTAIETPKPSEKEVEESERGFSLRDIPPGKPVSKERKHKVEVIGVGKKKFSKELVFDGSKGTKFGKLKLDEALELFEKIPKTYPRPLSEKDNLIVFKADSLRIIVLPVEGARKYRITCVGVISIELIGFTILEEATYEEAVEAIRRFYLEDDFIKNAYRAKEKYLEEKEVAEGKYILKIPGVFRRYDIDEKVASVLYLTDKGFHFYAHDGVYYSMEMPEDLPYFTREGIQRIKFNKKYTEMEITYVDPEGKKGTFSFAFLLPEEGMRYYQTLSSEFPGRVKVKGGWFG
;
A
#
# COMPACT_ATOMS: atom_id res chain seq x y z
N MET A 1 34.11 6.00 22.90
CA MET A 1 34.56 7.24 22.22
C MET A 1 33.34 7.80 21.52
N PRO A 2 33.00 9.10 21.67
CA PRO A 2 31.85 9.66 20.96
C PRO A 2 32.09 9.54 19.45
N HIS A 3 31.18 8.86 18.75
CA HIS A 3 31.22 8.80 17.30
C HIS A 3 30.75 10.15 16.77
N ASN A 4 31.64 10.87 16.09
CA ASN A 4 31.35 12.19 15.57
C ASN A 4 30.59 12.08 14.23
N PHE A 5 29.32 11.67 14.30
CA PHE A 5 28.43 11.64 13.14
C PHE A 5 28.02 13.07 12.80
N LYS A 6 28.38 13.56 11.61
CA LYS A 6 27.86 14.85 11.10
C LYS A 6 26.37 14.79 10.74
N PHE A 7 25.85 13.60 10.48
CA PHE A 7 24.46 13.38 10.10
C PHE A 7 23.93 12.12 10.79
N CYS A 8 22.66 12.15 11.21
CA CYS A 8 22.01 10.97 11.77
C CYS A 8 21.88 9.88 10.69
N PRO A 9 22.38 8.64 10.93
CA PRO A 9 22.29 7.57 9.94
C PRO A 9 20.85 7.08 9.71
N TYR A 10 19.91 7.39 10.61
CA TYR A 10 18.52 6.95 10.54
C TYR A 10 17.60 7.94 9.81
N CYS A 11 17.80 9.25 9.99
CA CYS A 11 16.88 10.27 9.44
C CYS A 11 17.56 11.34 8.58
N GLY A 12 18.90 11.32 8.46
CA GLY A 12 19.66 12.30 7.66
C GLY A 12 19.78 13.71 8.27
N GLY A 13 19.24 13.95 9.46
CA GLY A 13 19.33 15.25 10.14
C GLY A 13 20.77 15.62 10.51
N GLU A 14 21.17 16.87 10.27
CA GLU A 14 22.51 17.38 10.61
C GLU A 14 22.71 17.44 12.13
N LEU A 15 23.67 16.67 12.64
CA LEU A 15 24.00 16.60 14.06
C LEU A 15 25.13 17.60 14.35
N ARG A 16 24.84 18.62 15.16
CA ARG A 16 25.81 19.62 15.60
C ARG A 16 26.21 19.36 17.05
N GLY A 17 27.02 18.32 17.27
CA GLY A 17 27.58 17.96 18.58
C GLY A 17 27.52 16.46 18.89
N ASP A 18 28.04 16.09 20.06
CA ASP A 18 28.11 14.71 20.53
C ASP A 18 26.78 14.29 21.20
N PHE A 19 25.75 14.00 20.40
CA PHE A 19 24.46 13.52 20.92
C PHE A 19 24.43 11.99 21.04
N ARG A 20 23.91 11.46 22.16
CA ARG A 20 23.63 10.02 22.33
C ARG A 20 22.36 9.57 21.59
N PHE A 21 21.44 10.50 21.37
CA PHE A 21 20.18 10.28 20.65
C PHE A 21 19.98 11.40 19.64
N CYS A 22 19.44 11.09 18.45
CA CYS A 22 19.15 12.10 17.45
C CYS A 22 18.03 13.05 17.94
N PRO A 23 18.23 14.38 17.98
CA PRO A 23 17.20 15.32 18.41
C PRO A 23 16.02 15.45 17.43
N TYR A 24 16.15 14.93 16.21
CA TYR A 24 15.11 15.00 15.18
C TYR A 24 14.20 13.77 15.15
N CYS A 25 14.75 12.56 15.37
CA CYS A 25 13.98 11.31 15.27
C CYS A 25 14.00 10.44 16.53
N GLY A 26 14.80 10.79 17.55
CA GLY A 26 14.91 10.05 18.81
C GLY A 26 15.74 8.76 18.75
N ALA A 27 16.27 8.38 17.59
CA ALA A 27 17.08 7.16 17.44
C ALA A 27 18.39 7.22 18.25
N SER A 28 18.77 6.10 18.87
CA SER A 28 20.06 5.96 19.57
C SER A 28 21.23 5.97 18.59
N LEU A 29 22.26 6.74 18.91
CA LEU A 29 23.49 6.88 18.11
C LEU A 29 24.67 6.10 18.73
N GLU A 30 24.42 5.34 19.80
CA GLU A 30 25.39 4.44 20.40
C GLU A 30 25.42 3.13 19.60
N ILE A 31 26.49 2.93 18.82
CA ILE A 31 26.77 1.64 18.17
C ILE A 31 27.42 0.75 19.22
N GLU A 32 26.69 -0.26 19.68
CA GLU A 32 27.27 -1.32 20.52
C GLU A 32 28.36 -2.04 19.72
N LYS A 33 29.60 -2.01 20.21
CA LYS A 33 30.67 -2.85 19.70
C LYS A 33 30.32 -4.30 20.06
N GLU A 34 30.15 -5.15 19.05
CA GLU A 34 30.03 -6.59 19.24
C GLU A 34 31.16 -7.12 20.17
N PRO A 35 30.84 -7.98 21.14
CA PRO A 35 31.86 -8.57 21.99
C PRO A 35 32.71 -9.55 21.15
N LYS A 36 34.02 -9.30 21.16
CA LYS A 36 35.03 -10.26 20.71
C LYS A 36 34.85 -11.58 21.47
N ARG A 37 34.68 -12.68 20.72
CA ARG A 37 34.82 -14.06 21.22
C ARG A 37 36.18 -14.21 21.90
N GLU A 38 36.15 -14.47 23.21
CA GLU A 38 37.27 -15.07 23.93
C GLU A 38 37.21 -16.60 23.73
N GLU A 39 38.29 -17.15 23.18
CA GLU A 39 38.57 -18.59 23.22
C GLU A 39 39.06 -18.96 24.61
N LEU A 40 38.54 -20.03 25.20
CA LEU A 40 39.15 -20.80 26.31
C LEU A 40 38.49 -22.20 26.38
N PRO A 41 39.09 -23.19 27.07
CA PRO A 41 39.66 -24.37 26.42
C PRO A 41 38.85 -25.66 26.65
N SER A 42 39.27 -26.69 25.91
CA SER A 42 38.85 -28.09 26.01
C SER A 42 38.96 -28.70 27.41
N GLU A 43 37.97 -29.48 27.83
CA GLU A 43 38.16 -30.88 28.32
C GLU A 43 36.82 -31.62 28.60
N ASN A 44 36.75 -32.84 28.05
CA ASN A 44 35.97 -34.05 28.36
C ASN A 44 34.85 -34.05 29.43
N SER A 45 33.66 -34.60 29.10
CA SER A 45 33.33 -36.03 29.31
C SER A 45 31.83 -36.38 29.12
N LYS A 46 31.61 -37.47 28.37
CA LYS A 46 30.51 -38.47 28.37
C LYS A 46 29.12 -38.12 28.97
N ALA A 47 28.09 -38.21 28.13
CA ALA A 47 26.94 -39.10 28.34
C ALA A 47 26.14 -39.27 27.03
N GLU A 48 25.97 -40.51 26.60
CA GLU A 48 25.21 -40.91 25.41
C GLU A 48 23.71 -40.72 25.63
N ALA A 49 23.05 -39.99 24.72
CA ALA A 49 21.62 -40.11 24.47
C ALA A 49 21.41 -40.20 22.95
N LYS A 50 20.89 -41.35 22.50
CA LYS A 50 20.51 -41.60 21.10
C LYS A 50 19.40 -40.64 20.69
N ILE A 51 19.76 -39.54 20.02
CA ILE A 51 18.84 -38.71 19.25
C ILE A 51 18.94 -39.16 17.80
N VAL A 52 17.82 -39.61 17.25
CA VAL A 52 17.65 -39.96 15.83
C VAL A 52 17.88 -38.69 15.00
N PRO A 53 18.72 -38.70 13.95
CA PRO A 53 18.96 -37.51 13.14
C PRO A 53 17.68 -37.17 12.38
N GLN A 54 17.05 -36.04 12.72
CA GLN A 54 16.07 -35.44 11.84
C GLN A 54 16.83 -34.92 10.62
N THR A 55 16.49 -35.50 9.48
CA THR A 55 16.95 -35.10 8.16
C THR A 55 16.61 -33.63 7.99
N ALA A 56 17.64 -32.78 7.99
CA ALA A 56 17.47 -31.37 7.67
C ALA A 56 16.85 -31.29 6.29
N ILE A 57 15.61 -30.79 6.22
CA ILE A 57 14.98 -30.43 4.95
C ILE A 57 15.81 -29.24 4.45
N GLU A 58 16.72 -29.50 3.51
CA GLU A 58 17.43 -28.46 2.79
C GLU A 58 16.38 -27.61 2.08
N THR A 59 16.09 -26.44 2.62
CA THR A 59 15.29 -25.43 1.93
C THR A 59 15.97 -25.14 0.59
N PRO A 60 15.28 -25.36 -0.56
CA PRO A 60 15.88 -25.12 -1.86
C PRO A 60 16.31 -23.67 -1.97
N LYS A 61 17.56 -23.47 -2.36
CA LYS A 61 18.12 -22.14 -2.62
C LYS A 61 17.31 -21.49 -3.76
N PRO A 62 16.78 -20.28 -3.59
CA PRO A 62 15.97 -19.62 -4.62
C PRO A 62 16.78 -19.46 -5.90
N SER A 63 16.13 -19.68 -7.03
CA SER A 63 16.75 -19.56 -8.35
C SER A 63 17.09 -18.10 -8.65
N GLU A 64 18.13 -17.84 -9.44
CA GLU A 64 18.55 -16.46 -9.79
C GLU A 64 17.43 -15.63 -10.42
N LYS A 65 16.47 -16.27 -11.12
CA LYS A 65 15.28 -15.60 -11.66
C LYS A 65 14.31 -15.10 -10.58
N GLU A 66 14.15 -15.86 -9.49
CA GLU A 66 13.27 -15.46 -8.38
C GLU A 66 13.87 -14.26 -7.62
N VAL A 67 15.20 -14.16 -7.57
CA VAL A 67 15.88 -13.01 -6.97
C VAL A 67 15.69 -11.75 -7.82
N GLU A 68 15.89 -11.81 -9.14
CA GLU A 68 15.65 -10.66 -10.03
C GLU A 68 14.18 -10.19 -10.02
N GLU A 69 13.21 -11.11 -9.97
CA GLU A 69 11.79 -10.75 -9.87
C GLU A 69 11.44 -10.12 -8.52
N SER A 70 12.08 -10.55 -7.42
CA SER A 70 11.86 -9.98 -6.09
C SER A 70 12.38 -8.54 -5.95
N GLU A 71 13.42 -8.18 -6.72
CA GLU A 71 13.98 -6.82 -6.74
C GLU A 71 13.24 -5.89 -7.71
N ARG A 72 12.47 -6.44 -8.67
CA ARG A 72 11.70 -5.65 -9.62
C ARG A 72 10.49 -5.00 -8.93
N GLY A 73 10.48 -3.68 -8.89
CA GLY A 73 9.34 -2.90 -8.41
C GLY A 73 8.07 -3.10 -9.25
N PHE A 74 6.90 -2.84 -8.64
CA PHE A 74 5.60 -2.83 -9.33
C PHE A 74 5.60 -1.85 -10.51
N SER A 75 4.99 -2.26 -11.62
CA SER A 75 4.93 -1.51 -12.89
C SER A 75 3.54 -1.62 -13.53
N LEU A 76 3.28 -0.82 -14.58
CA LEU A 76 2.00 -0.94 -15.33
C LEU A 76 1.82 -2.27 -16.06
N ARG A 77 2.90 -3.00 -16.34
CA ARG A 77 2.84 -4.30 -17.01
C ARG A 77 2.23 -5.38 -16.12
N ASP A 78 2.30 -5.19 -14.81
CA ASP A 78 1.74 -6.11 -13.83
C ASP A 78 0.22 -5.93 -13.69
N ILE A 79 -0.35 -4.88 -14.30
CA ILE A 79 -1.78 -4.60 -14.31
C ILE A 79 -2.42 -5.31 -15.52
N PRO A 80 -3.32 -6.28 -15.29
CA PRO A 80 -3.99 -6.99 -16.37
C PRO A 80 -4.79 -6.06 -17.30
N PRO A 81 -4.87 -6.34 -18.61
CA PRO A 81 -5.68 -5.55 -19.54
C PRO A 81 -7.15 -5.57 -19.12
N GLY A 82 -7.78 -4.40 -19.13
CA GLY A 82 -9.22 -4.23 -18.92
C GLY A 82 -10.02 -4.45 -20.21
N LYS A 83 -11.35 -4.36 -20.08
CA LYS A 83 -12.25 -4.48 -21.24
C LYS A 83 -12.13 -3.23 -22.12
N PRO A 84 -11.96 -3.38 -23.44
CA PRO A 84 -11.88 -2.24 -24.33
C PRO A 84 -13.20 -1.47 -24.35
N VAL A 85 -13.12 -0.15 -24.38
CA VAL A 85 -14.30 0.71 -24.47
C VAL A 85 -14.93 0.58 -25.86
N SER A 86 -16.27 0.47 -25.89
CA SER A 86 -17.01 0.28 -27.15
C SER A 86 -17.12 1.54 -28.02
N LYS A 87 -16.85 2.71 -27.45
CA LYS A 87 -16.95 4.02 -28.12
C LYS A 87 -15.83 4.92 -27.64
N GLU A 88 -15.38 5.81 -28.52
CA GLU A 88 -14.43 6.86 -28.20
C GLU A 88 -14.96 7.72 -27.03
N ARG A 89 -14.14 7.87 -26.00
CA ARG A 89 -14.47 8.64 -24.80
C ARG A 89 -13.83 10.01 -24.86
N LYS A 90 -14.50 10.96 -24.21
CA LYS A 90 -13.92 12.25 -23.87
C LYS A 90 -13.96 12.45 -22.38
N HIS A 91 -12.82 12.77 -21.78
CA HIS A 91 -12.70 12.99 -20.34
C HIS A 91 -12.47 14.47 -20.04
N LYS A 92 -12.97 14.99 -18.92
CA LYS A 92 -12.66 16.36 -18.53
C LYS A 92 -11.20 16.43 -18.12
N VAL A 93 -10.42 17.28 -18.78
CA VAL A 93 -9.00 17.46 -18.50
C VAL A 93 -8.75 18.81 -17.82
N GLU A 94 -7.96 18.77 -16.76
CA GLU A 94 -7.52 19.92 -15.97
C GLU A 94 -6.02 19.79 -15.69
N VAL A 95 -5.29 20.90 -15.82
CA VAL A 95 -3.89 20.99 -15.44
C VAL A 95 -3.74 22.02 -14.34
N ILE A 96 -3.25 21.61 -13.18
CA ILE A 96 -3.03 22.47 -11.99
C ILE A 96 -1.52 22.65 -11.84
N GLY A 97 -1.01 23.86 -11.52
CA GLY A 97 0.41 24.04 -11.19
C GLY A 97 1.08 25.33 -11.69
N VAL A 98 2.30 25.54 -11.17
CA VAL A 98 3.27 26.66 -11.27
C VAL A 98 2.83 27.98 -11.94
N GLY A 99 2.63 29.01 -11.11
CA GLY A 99 2.83 30.45 -11.40
C GLY A 99 3.55 31.07 -10.20
N LYS A 100 4.41 32.10 -10.26
CA LYS A 100 4.40 33.34 -11.06
C LYS A 100 5.80 33.67 -11.61
N LYS A 101 5.79 34.25 -12.82
CA LYS A 101 6.84 35.06 -13.47
C LYS A 101 8.12 34.34 -13.93
N LYS A 102 8.39 34.54 -15.23
CA LYS A 102 9.69 34.60 -15.92
C LYS A 102 10.18 33.39 -16.73
N PHE A 103 9.41 32.31 -16.89
CA PHE A 103 9.76 31.26 -17.85
C PHE A 103 8.67 31.02 -18.91
N SER A 104 9.05 31.37 -20.14
CA SER A 104 8.42 31.07 -21.43
C SER A 104 7.08 31.74 -21.75
N LYS A 105 7.00 32.31 -22.96
CA LYS A 105 5.79 32.88 -23.56
C LYS A 105 4.85 31.81 -24.14
N GLU A 106 5.10 30.52 -23.88
CA GLU A 106 4.40 29.42 -24.57
C GLU A 106 3.43 28.63 -23.68
N LEU A 107 3.55 28.62 -22.35
CA LEU A 107 2.52 28.11 -21.44
C LEU A 107 2.57 28.86 -20.11
N VAL A 108 1.71 29.87 -19.93
CA VAL A 108 1.61 30.62 -18.68
C VAL A 108 0.52 30.00 -17.81
N PHE A 109 0.90 29.14 -16.88
CA PHE A 109 -0.02 28.65 -15.85
C PHE A 109 0.06 29.58 -14.63
N ASP A 110 -1.08 30.04 -14.12
CA ASP A 110 -1.12 30.62 -12.78
C ASP A 110 -1.46 29.49 -11.80
N GLY A 111 -0.44 28.96 -11.13
CA GLY A 111 -0.56 27.77 -10.27
C GLY A 111 -1.47 27.87 -9.05
N SER A 112 -2.40 28.82 -9.01
CA SER A 112 -3.43 28.94 -7.97
C SER A 112 -4.81 28.46 -8.40
N LYS A 113 -5.15 28.41 -9.69
CA LYS A 113 -6.52 28.04 -10.13
C LYS A 113 -6.60 26.86 -11.10
N GLY A 114 -5.48 26.48 -11.71
CA GLY A 114 -5.45 25.46 -12.76
C GLY A 114 -6.14 25.92 -14.05
N THR A 115 -5.80 25.28 -15.16
CA THR A 115 -6.45 25.50 -16.46
C THR A 115 -7.33 24.31 -16.79
N LYS A 116 -8.61 24.58 -17.07
CA LYS A 116 -9.59 23.56 -17.49
C LYS A 116 -9.65 23.53 -19.02
N PHE A 117 -9.38 22.38 -19.61
CA PHE A 117 -9.36 22.19 -21.06
C PHE A 117 -10.68 21.59 -21.60
N GLY A 118 -11.66 21.38 -20.73
CA GLY A 118 -12.94 20.78 -21.12
C GLY A 118 -12.80 19.28 -21.37
N LYS A 119 -13.67 18.72 -22.22
CA LYS A 119 -13.68 17.30 -22.55
C LYS A 119 -12.78 17.02 -23.75
N LEU A 120 -11.66 16.34 -23.53
CA LEU A 120 -10.68 15.99 -24.57
C LEU A 120 -10.80 14.51 -24.97
N LYS A 121 -10.55 14.20 -26.23
CA LYS A 121 -10.28 12.85 -26.75
C LYS A 121 -8.89 12.38 -26.30
N LEU A 122 -8.58 11.09 -26.49
CA LEU A 122 -7.29 10.52 -26.12
C LEU A 122 -6.12 11.27 -26.76
N ASP A 123 -6.15 11.46 -28.09
CA ASP A 123 -5.06 12.10 -28.81
C ASP A 123 -4.85 13.56 -28.34
N GLU A 124 -5.93 14.31 -28.19
CA GLU A 124 -5.91 15.69 -27.65
C GLU A 124 -5.34 15.75 -26.23
N ALA A 125 -5.67 14.77 -25.38
CA ALA A 125 -5.16 14.69 -24.02
C ALA A 125 -3.68 14.32 -23.97
N LEU A 126 -3.22 13.43 -24.85
CA LEU A 126 -1.80 13.06 -24.98
C LEU A 126 -0.97 14.22 -25.54
N GLU A 127 -1.46 14.93 -26.56
CA GLU A 127 -0.81 16.14 -27.08
C GLU A 127 -0.70 17.23 -26.00
N LEU A 128 -1.74 17.41 -25.19
CA LEU A 128 -1.70 18.33 -24.06
C LEU A 128 -0.68 17.87 -23.01
N PHE A 129 -0.66 16.57 -22.69
CA PHE A 129 0.27 16.02 -21.71
C PHE A 129 1.73 16.18 -22.16
N GLU A 130 2.02 15.97 -23.45
CA GLU A 130 3.37 16.13 -24.02
C GLU A 130 3.91 17.57 -23.92
N LYS A 131 3.01 18.56 -23.97
CA LYS A 131 3.37 19.98 -23.83
C LYS A 131 3.69 20.39 -22.39
N ILE A 132 3.40 19.55 -21.40
CA ILE A 132 3.70 19.84 -19.99
C ILE A 132 5.22 19.78 -19.75
N PRO A 133 5.80 20.74 -19.00
CA PRO A 133 7.20 20.68 -18.63
C PRO A 133 7.56 19.37 -17.92
N LYS A 134 8.58 18.67 -18.43
CA LYS A 134 9.06 17.40 -17.86
C LYS A 134 9.98 17.58 -16.64
N THR A 135 10.37 18.83 -16.35
CA THR A 135 11.28 19.20 -15.27
C THR A 135 10.89 20.56 -14.73
N TYR A 136 11.10 20.78 -13.43
CA TYR A 136 10.94 22.10 -12.83
C TYR A 136 12.19 22.96 -13.06
N PRO A 137 12.05 24.29 -13.24
CA PRO A 137 13.18 25.19 -13.44
C PRO A 137 14.02 25.40 -12.17
N ARG A 138 13.54 24.95 -11.02
CA ARG A 138 14.22 25.00 -9.72
C ARG A 138 13.77 23.83 -8.84
N PRO A 139 14.55 23.48 -7.80
CA PRO A 139 14.03 22.66 -6.71
C PRO A 139 12.75 23.30 -6.16
N LEU A 140 11.74 22.47 -5.99
CA LEU A 140 10.52 22.80 -5.29
C LEU A 140 10.76 22.74 -3.79
N SER A 141 10.08 23.62 -3.10
CA SER A 141 9.86 23.61 -1.67
C SER A 141 8.54 22.91 -1.36
N GLU A 142 8.32 22.56 -0.08
CA GLU A 142 7.05 22.03 0.41
C GLU A 142 5.83 22.94 0.13
N LYS A 143 6.08 24.23 -0.12
CA LYS A 143 5.05 25.24 -0.41
C LYS A 143 4.68 25.35 -1.88
N ASP A 144 5.40 24.66 -2.76
CA ASP A 144 5.16 24.74 -4.20
C ASP A 144 4.05 23.79 -4.65
N ASN A 145 3.14 24.31 -5.48
CA ASN A 145 2.11 23.50 -6.09
C ASN A 145 2.71 22.66 -7.23
N LEU A 146 2.66 21.33 -7.05
CA LEU A 146 3.07 20.36 -8.04
C LEU A 146 2.21 20.50 -9.31
N ILE A 147 2.81 20.24 -10.48
CA ILE A 147 2.07 20.11 -11.72
C ILE A 147 1.22 18.83 -11.64
N VAL A 148 -0.09 19.01 -11.75
CA VAL A 148 -1.07 17.93 -11.74
C VAL A 148 -1.83 17.91 -13.04
N PHE A 149 -1.69 16.83 -13.81
CA PHE A 149 -2.57 16.51 -14.93
C PHE A 149 -3.69 15.59 -14.44
N LYS A 150 -4.93 16.04 -14.62
CA LYS A 150 -6.12 15.34 -14.16
C LYS A 150 -7.04 15.05 -15.34
N ALA A 151 -7.41 13.79 -15.50
CA ALA A 151 -8.40 13.32 -16.47
C ALA A 151 -9.58 12.69 -15.70
N ASP A 152 -10.68 13.44 -15.56
CA ASP A 152 -11.83 13.09 -14.72
C ASP A 152 -11.44 12.63 -13.29
N SER A 153 -11.71 11.36 -12.96
CA SER A 153 -11.45 10.73 -11.67
C SER A 153 -10.01 10.23 -11.53
N LEU A 154 -9.26 10.18 -12.65
CA LEU A 154 -7.86 9.79 -12.65
C LEU A 154 -6.96 11.03 -12.52
N ARG A 155 -6.01 10.99 -11.58
CA ARG A 155 -5.02 12.05 -11.33
C ARG A 155 -3.63 11.54 -11.70
N ILE A 156 -3.29 11.66 -12.97
CA ILE A 156 -2.23 10.84 -13.56
C ILE A 156 -0.83 11.35 -13.25
N ILE A 157 -0.63 12.62 -12.94
CA ILE A 157 0.74 13.13 -12.78
C ILE A 157 0.88 13.98 -11.53
N VAL A 158 1.85 13.59 -10.71
CA VAL A 158 2.58 14.48 -9.83
C VAL A 158 4.06 14.30 -10.17
N LEU A 159 4.69 15.33 -10.73
CA LEU A 159 6.14 15.30 -11.00
C LEU A 159 6.90 15.52 -9.68
N PRO A 160 7.80 14.63 -9.26
CA PRO A 160 8.78 14.91 -8.23
C PRO A 160 9.88 15.84 -8.79
N VAL A 161 10.71 16.29 -7.87
CA VAL A 161 11.41 17.56 -7.96
C VAL A 161 12.90 17.40 -8.16
N GLU A 162 13.42 16.21 -7.91
CA GLU A 162 14.84 15.99 -7.76
C GLU A 162 15.40 15.25 -8.96
N GLY A 163 15.57 15.96 -10.09
CA GLY A 163 16.43 15.56 -11.21
C GLY A 163 16.06 14.28 -11.97
N ALA A 164 15.17 13.46 -11.44
CA ALA A 164 14.69 12.23 -12.05
C ALA A 164 13.38 12.53 -12.78
N ARG A 165 13.32 12.18 -14.07
CA ARG A 165 12.13 12.25 -14.93
C ARG A 165 11.08 11.19 -14.54
N LYS A 166 10.74 11.15 -13.26
CA LYS A 166 9.80 10.22 -12.66
C LYS A 166 8.42 10.87 -12.55
N TYR A 167 7.38 10.07 -12.51
CA TYR A 167 6.00 10.51 -12.42
C TYR A 167 5.32 9.71 -11.32
N ARG A 168 4.57 10.37 -10.45
CA ARG A 168 3.63 9.68 -9.57
C ARG A 168 2.28 9.60 -10.24
N ILE A 169 1.78 8.37 -10.43
CA ILE A 169 0.47 8.07 -11.00
C ILE A 169 -0.48 7.73 -9.87
N THR A 170 -1.47 8.60 -9.65
CA THR A 170 -2.52 8.36 -8.66
C THR A 170 -3.87 8.20 -9.32
N CYS A 171 -4.80 7.58 -8.62
CA CYS A 171 -6.15 7.43 -9.13
C CYS A 171 -7.15 7.52 -8.01
N VAL A 172 -8.36 7.98 -8.38
CA VAL A 172 -9.52 7.90 -7.52
C VAL A 172 -10.58 7.14 -8.31
N GLY A 173 -11.04 6.02 -7.76
CA GLY A 173 -11.97 5.13 -8.43
C GLY A 173 -13.04 4.63 -7.49
N VAL A 174 -14.21 4.29 -8.04
CA VAL A 174 -15.22 3.56 -7.29
C VAL A 174 -14.83 2.08 -7.29
N ILE A 175 -14.45 1.57 -6.11
CA ILE A 175 -14.16 0.15 -5.91
C ILE A 175 -15.30 -0.43 -5.08
N SER A 176 -16.07 -1.32 -5.71
CA SER A 176 -17.34 -1.83 -5.17
C SER A 176 -18.36 -0.69 -4.96
N ILE A 177 -18.39 -0.08 -3.77
CA ILE A 177 -19.32 1.00 -3.40
C ILE A 177 -18.62 2.24 -2.86
N GLU A 178 -17.30 2.19 -2.65
CA GLU A 178 -16.55 3.27 -2.03
C GLU A 178 -15.65 3.97 -3.05
N LEU A 179 -15.46 5.27 -2.85
CA LEU A 179 -14.52 6.06 -3.62
C LEU A 179 -13.13 5.95 -2.97
N ILE A 180 -12.19 5.30 -3.64
CA ILE A 180 -10.85 5.03 -3.12
C ILE A 180 -9.81 5.80 -3.92
N GLY A 181 -8.97 6.56 -3.21
CA GLY A 181 -7.75 7.14 -3.74
C GLY A 181 -6.56 6.22 -3.52
N PHE A 182 -5.72 5.97 -4.53
CA PHE A 182 -4.47 5.24 -4.33
C PHE A 182 -3.39 5.61 -5.33
N THR A 183 -2.13 5.40 -4.94
CA THR A 183 -0.99 5.51 -5.85
C THR A 183 -0.79 4.18 -6.59
N ILE A 184 -0.83 4.24 -7.92
CA ILE A 184 -0.48 3.10 -8.79
C ILE A 184 1.05 2.96 -8.80
N LEU A 185 1.75 4.05 -9.16
CA LEU A 185 3.21 4.12 -9.26
C LEU A 185 3.73 5.41 -8.62
N GLU A 186 4.75 5.31 -7.77
CA GLU A 186 5.44 6.46 -7.17
C GLU A 186 6.53 7.03 -8.08
N GLU A 187 7.13 6.17 -8.91
CA GLU A 187 8.34 6.47 -9.69
C GLU A 187 8.21 6.05 -11.17
N ALA A 188 7.05 6.30 -11.78
CA ALA A 188 6.79 5.90 -13.16
C ALA A 188 7.65 6.64 -14.18
N THR A 189 7.95 6.00 -15.31
CA THR A 189 8.57 6.69 -16.46
C THR A 189 7.56 7.54 -17.23
N TYR A 190 8.03 8.34 -18.19
CA TYR A 190 7.15 9.09 -19.09
C TYR A 190 6.28 8.15 -19.93
N GLU A 191 6.86 7.06 -20.42
CA GLU A 191 6.19 6.05 -21.22
C GLU A 191 5.09 5.36 -20.40
N GLU A 192 5.34 5.08 -19.12
CA GLU A 192 4.32 4.56 -18.21
C GLU A 192 3.21 5.60 -17.96
N ALA A 193 3.55 6.88 -17.76
CA ALA A 193 2.53 7.91 -17.62
C ALA A 193 1.64 8.02 -18.87
N VAL A 194 2.23 8.03 -20.08
CA VAL A 194 1.49 8.00 -21.35
C VAL A 194 0.61 6.76 -21.46
N GLU A 195 1.14 5.60 -21.10
CA GLU A 195 0.40 4.35 -21.17
C GLU A 195 -0.77 4.32 -20.17
N ALA A 196 -0.59 4.84 -18.95
CA ALA A 196 -1.68 5.00 -17.99
C ALA A 196 -2.80 5.91 -18.53
N ILE A 197 -2.46 7.01 -19.23
CA ILE A 197 -3.46 7.86 -19.90
C ILE A 197 -4.22 7.05 -20.95
N ARG A 198 -3.51 6.30 -21.81
CA ARG A 198 -4.14 5.47 -22.85
C ARG A 198 -5.08 4.44 -22.24
N ARG A 199 -4.59 3.64 -21.30
CA ARG A 199 -5.39 2.58 -20.66
C ARG A 199 -6.62 3.14 -19.95
N PHE A 200 -6.51 4.31 -19.32
CA PHE A 200 -7.67 4.97 -18.73
C PHE A 200 -8.76 5.35 -19.75
N TYR A 201 -8.36 5.84 -20.93
CA TYR A 201 -9.32 6.18 -21.99
C TYR A 201 -9.88 4.94 -22.69
N LEU A 202 -9.07 3.89 -22.81
CA LEU A 202 -9.35 2.74 -23.66
C LEU A 202 -9.93 1.54 -22.92
N GLU A 203 -9.83 1.47 -21.59
CA GLU A 203 -10.26 0.31 -20.81
C GLU A 203 -11.24 0.67 -19.69
N ASP A 204 -12.40 0.01 -19.66
CA ASP A 204 -13.45 0.24 -18.67
C ASP A 204 -13.04 -0.13 -17.24
N ASP A 205 -12.26 -1.21 -17.13
CA ASP A 205 -11.91 -1.82 -15.85
C ASP A 205 -10.48 -1.44 -15.40
N PHE A 206 -9.80 -0.50 -16.06
CA PHE A 206 -8.39 -0.19 -15.79
C PHE A 206 -8.13 0.16 -14.33
N ILE A 207 -8.89 1.09 -13.75
CA ILE A 207 -8.68 1.51 -12.36
C ILE A 207 -8.90 0.33 -11.39
N LYS A 208 -9.93 -0.48 -11.65
CA LYS A 208 -10.23 -1.66 -10.83
C LYS A 208 -9.10 -2.71 -10.91
N ASN A 209 -8.60 -2.95 -12.12
CA ASN A 209 -7.47 -3.87 -12.34
C ASN A 209 -6.19 -3.34 -11.72
N ALA A 210 -5.93 -2.02 -11.82
CA ALA A 210 -4.77 -1.36 -11.22
C ALA A 210 -4.80 -1.51 -9.69
N TYR A 211 -5.95 -1.28 -9.06
CA TYR A 211 -6.13 -1.46 -7.62
C TYR A 211 -5.83 -2.90 -7.20
N ARG A 212 -6.47 -3.88 -7.85
CA ARG A 212 -6.28 -5.31 -7.54
C ARG A 212 -4.83 -5.75 -7.70
N ALA A 213 -4.20 -5.39 -8.83
CA ALA A 213 -2.81 -5.75 -9.09
C ALA A 213 -1.87 -5.12 -8.04
N LYS A 214 -2.11 -3.87 -7.68
CA LYS A 214 -1.32 -3.17 -6.66
C LYS A 214 -1.48 -3.79 -5.29
N GLU A 215 -2.72 -4.07 -4.86
CA GLU A 215 -3.01 -4.69 -3.57
C GLU A 215 -2.39 -6.08 -3.47
N LYS A 216 -2.51 -6.90 -4.53
CA LYS A 216 -1.89 -8.22 -4.57
C LYS A 216 -0.36 -8.15 -4.49
N TYR A 217 0.27 -7.23 -5.23
CA TYR A 217 1.72 -7.03 -5.16
C TYR A 217 2.18 -6.63 -3.76
N LEU A 218 1.46 -5.70 -3.11
CA LEU A 218 1.76 -5.29 -1.74
C LEU A 218 1.57 -6.45 -0.76
N GLU A 219 0.50 -7.23 -0.93
CA GLU A 219 0.23 -8.41 -0.13
C GLU A 219 1.36 -9.44 -0.22
N GLU A 220 1.74 -9.83 -1.43
CA GLU A 220 2.80 -10.81 -1.67
C GLU A 220 4.13 -10.34 -1.06
N LYS A 221 4.47 -9.06 -1.23
CA LYS A 221 5.68 -8.47 -0.64
C LYS A 221 5.65 -8.50 0.88
N GLU A 222 4.58 -8.02 1.49
CA GLU A 222 4.50 -7.89 2.95
C GLU A 222 4.34 -9.27 3.65
N VAL A 223 3.70 -10.25 2.99
CA VAL A 223 3.67 -11.65 3.45
C VAL A 223 5.07 -12.26 3.37
N ALA A 224 5.81 -12.04 2.29
CA ALA A 224 7.20 -12.51 2.16
C ALA A 224 8.13 -11.89 3.22
N GLU A 225 7.86 -10.64 3.61
CA GLU A 225 8.53 -9.97 4.73
C GLU A 225 8.07 -10.47 6.12
N GLY A 226 7.09 -11.38 6.19
CA GLY A 226 6.57 -11.95 7.43
C GLY A 226 5.75 -10.98 8.27
N LYS A 227 5.27 -9.86 7.70
CA LYS A 227 4.49 -8.84 8.43
C LYS A 227 3.12 -9.37 8.85
N TYR A 228 2.51 -10.23 8.03
CA TYR A 228 1.20 -10.81 8.28
C TYR A 228 0.97 -12.08 7.44
N ILE A 229 -0.05 -12.85 7.82
CA ILE A 229 -0.53 -14.07 7.16
C ILE A 229 -1.52 -13.72 6.03
N LEU A 230 -2.36 -12.71 6.24
CA LEU A 230 -3.40 -12.31 5.27
C LEU A 230 -3.71 -10.82 5.36
N LYS A 231 -3.86 -10.16 4.21
CA LYS A 231 -4.39 -8.79 4.07
C LYS A 231 -5.80 -8.83 3.51
N ILE A 232 -6.76 -8.18 4.17
CA ILE A 232 -8.18 -8.16 3.77
C ILE A 232 -8.65 -6.71 3.60
N PRO A 233 -8.59 -6.14 2.38
CA PRO A 233 -9.14 -4.82 2.11
C PRO A 233 -10.67 -4.83 2.17
N GLY A 234 -11.23 -3.85 2.88
CA GLY A 234 -12.66 -3.78 3.12
C GLY A 234 -13.17 -2.45 3.64
N VAL A 235 -14.43 -2.50 4.06
CA VAL A 235 -15.16 -1.41 4.67
C VAL A 235 -15.67 -1.94 6.01
N PHE A 236 -15.18 -1.30 7.05
CA PHE A 236 -15.63 -1.50 8.41
C PHE A 236 -16.92 -0.72 8.64
N ARG A 237 -17.91 -1.35 9.28
CA ARG A 237 -19.14 -0.70 9.70
C ARG A 237 -19.15 -0.55 11.21
N ARG A 238 -19.13 0.70 11.68
CA ARG A 238 -19.29 1.05 13.10
C ARG A 238 -20.77 1.01 13.47
N TYR A 239 -21.16 0.10 14.35
CA TYR A 239 -22.56 -0.06 14.75
C TYR A 239 -23.09 1.08 15.62
N ASP A 240 -22.22 1.79 16.31
CA ASP A 240 -22.58 2.89 17.21
C ASP A 240 -23.01 4.15 16.46
N ILE A 241 -22.45 4.38 15.28
CA ILE A 241 -22.66 5.62 14.50
C ILE A 241 -23.06 5.39 13.03
N ASP A 242 -23.29 4.13 12.62
CA ASP A 242 -23.58 3.71 11.23
C ASP A 242 -22.58 4.27 10.19
N GLU A 243 -21.33 4.48 10.62
CA GLU A 243 -20.27 5.01 9.78
C GLU A 243 -19.53 3.88 9.05
N LYS A 244 -19.24 4.11 7.77
CA LYS A 244 -18.46 3.22 6.91
C LYS A 244 -17.05 3.77 6.78
N VAL A 245 -16.08 2.98 7.22
CA VAL A 245 -14.66 3.35 7.18
C VAL A 245 -13.94 2.34 6.29
N ALA A 246 -13.44 2.82 5.15
CA ALA A 246 -12.58 2.00 4.30
C ALA A 246 -11.27 1.68 5.05
N SER A 247 -10.89 0.41 5.04
CA SER A 247 -9.93 -0.15 5.99
C SER A 247 -9.30 -1.44 5.48
N VAL A 248 -8.26 -1.87 6.16
CA VAL A 248 -7.61 -3.16 5.90
C VAL A 248 -7.52 -3.94 7.20
N LEU A 249 -7.98 -5.19 7.17
CA LEU A 249 -7.82 -6.13 8.27
C LEU A 249 -6.63 -7.05 7.95
N TYR A 250 -5.64 -7.05 8.83
CA TYR A 250 -4.45 -7.89 8.72
C TYR A 250 -4.54 -9.03 9.71
N LEU A 251 -4.36 -10.26 9.25
CA LEU A 251 -4.20 -11.41 10.12
C LEU A 251 -2.72 -11.63 10.41
N THR A 252 -2.32 -11.63 11.66
CA THR A 252 -0.97 -11.97 12.12
C THR A 252 -0.99 -13.26 12.93
N ASP A 253 0.17 -13.71 13.39
CA ASP A 253 0.31 -14.78 14.38
C ASP A 253 -0.46 -14.47 15.69
N LYS A 254 -0.52 -13.19 16.08
CA LYS A 254 -1.18 -12.75 17.32
C LYS A 254 -2.69 -12.55 17.20
N GLY A 255 -3.23 -12.43 15.98
CA GLY A 255 -4.66 -12.24 15.75
C GLY A 255 -4.96 -11.26 14.62
N PHE A 256 -6.07 -10.53 14.71
CA PHE A 256 -6.41 -9.51 13.73
C PHE A 256 -5.98 -8.12 14.19
N HIS A 257 -5.26 -7.43 13.31
CA HIS A 257 -4.94 -6.02 13.43
C HIS A 257 -5.71 -5.22 12.39
N PHE A 258 -6.24 -4.09 12.83
CA PHE A 258 -6.92 -3.16 11.94
C PHE A 258 -6.00 -1.98 11.64
N TYR A 259 -5.86 -1.64 10.36
CA TYR A 259 -5.20 -0.40 9.97
C TYR A 259 -6.11 0.35 9.00
N ALA A 260 -6.14 1.68 9.10
CA ALA A 260 -6.60 2.47 7.98
C ALA A 260 -5.55 2.38 6.87
N HIS A 261 -6.05 2.28 5.66
CA HIS A 261 -5.20 2.16 4.49
C HIS A 261 -4.48 3.51 4.23
N ASP A 262 -3.17 3.49 3.97
CA ASP A 262 -2.37 4.69 3.64
C ASP A 262 -2.70 5.33 2.26
N GLY A 263 -3.78 4.90 1.62
CA GLY A 263 -4.22 5.36 0.30
C GLY A 263 -5.13 6.58 0.44
N VAL A 264 -4.55 7.74 0.79
CA VAL A 264 -5.15 9.09 0.80
C VAL A 264 -6.69 9.11 0.92
N TYR A 265 -7.21 8.87 2.13
CA TYR A 265 -8.57 9.29 2.45
C TYR A 265 -8.54 10.78 2.78
N TYR A 266 -9.32 11.57 2.05
CA TYR A 266 -9.56 12.95 2.45
C TYR A 266 -10.28 12.89 3.81
N SER A 267 -9.53 13.19 4.88
CA SER A 267 -10.00 13.46 6.24
C SER A 267 -10.65 12.33 7.05
N MET A 268 -10.04 11.15 7.16
CA MET A 268 -10.39 10.23 8.27
C MET A 268 -9.21 10.10 9.22
N GLU A 269 -9.28 10.79 10.36
CA GLU A 269 -8.48 10.44 11.53
C GLU A 269 -8.92 9.03 11.95
N MET A 270 -7.97 8.10 12.02
CA MET A 270 -8.25 6.78 12.58
C MET A 270 -8.73 6.96 14.02
N PRO A 271 -9.83 6.30 14.43
CA PRO A 271 -10.11 6.18 15.85
C PRO A 271 -8.88 5.55 16.52
N GLU A 272 -8.29 6.23 17.51
CA GLU A 272 -7.13 5.74 18.26
C GLU A 272 -7.39 4.35 18.90
N ASP A 273 -8.68 4.00 19.04
CA ASP A 273 -9.17 2.77 19.68
C ASP A 273 -9.66 1.70 18.68
N LEU A 274 -9.10 1.63 17.47
CA LEU A 274 -9.51 0.56 16.56
C LEU A 274 -9.18 -0.82 17.18
N PRO A 275 -10.18 -1.72 17.25
CA PRO A 275 -10.05 -2.91 18.08
C PRO A 275 -9.01 -3.87 17.52
N TYR A 276 -8.03 -4.21 18.36
CA TYR A 276 -7.17 -5.36 18.17
C TYR A 276 -7.88 -6.61 18.68
N PHE A 277 -7.94 -7.66 17.86
CA PHE A 277 -8.57 -8.91 18.24
C PHE A 277 -7.52 -9.98 18.41
N THR A 278 -7.24 -10.36 19.66
CA THR A 278 -6.34 -11.48 19.94
C THR A 278 -6.85 -12.75 19.28
N ARG A 279 -5.92 -13.61 18.87
CA ARG A 279 -6.25 -14.90 18.24
C ARG A 279 -7.14 -15.75 19.15
N GLU A 280 -6.87 -15.75 20.45
CA GLU A 280 -7.63 -16.46 21.48
C GLU A 280 -9.01 -15.84 21.68
N GLY A 281 -9.10 -14.51 21.59
CA GLY A 281 -10.34 -13.75 21.73
C GLY A 281 -11.35 -14.01 20.61
N ILE A 282 -10.91 -14.37 19.41
CA ILE A 282 -11.78 -14.65 18.26
C ILE A 282 -12.61 -15.92 18.51
N GLN A 283 -13.89 -15.75 18.77
CA GLN A 283 -14.80 -16.86 19.07
C GLN A 283 -15.38 -17.49 17.80
N ARG A 284 -15.70 -16.65 16.80
CA ARG A 284 -16.42 -17.09 15.60
C ARG A 284 -16.26 -16.11 14.46
N ILE A 285 -16.09 -16.62 13.25
CA ILE A 285 -16.08 -15.85 12.01
C ILE A 285 -17.22 -16.39 11.12
N LYS A 286 -18.08 -15.50 10.64
CA LYS A 286 -19.23 -15.86 9.80
C LYS A 286 -19.19 -15.10 8.50
N PHE A 287 -19.06 -15.82 7.39
CA PHE A 287 -19.23 -15.24 6.06
C PHE A 287 -20.70 -15.25 5.65
N ASN A 288 -21.13 -14.26 4.87
CA ASN A 288 -22.41 -14.35 4.18
C ASN A 288 -22.34 -15.40 3.04
N LYS A 289 -23.50 -15.79 2.47
CA LYS A 289 -23.55 -16.83 1.41
C LYS A 289 -22.78 -16.47 0.14
N LYS A 290 -22.61 -15.18 -0.13
CA LYS A 290 -21.92 -14.67 -1.32
C LYS A 290 -20.44 -14.41 -1.06
N TYR A 291 -19.96 -14.65 0.16
CA TYR A 291 -18.62 -14.31 0.63
C TYR A 291 -18.26 -12.84 0.42
N THR A 292 -19.22 -11.91 0.43
CA THR A 292 -18.92 -10.48 0.23
C THR A 292 -18.76 -9.72 1.53
N GLU A 293 -19.16 -10.33 2.64
CA GLU A 293 -19.13 -9.76 3.98
C GLU A 293 -18.80 -10.87 4.97
N MET A 294 -18.15 -10.49 6.07
CA MET A 294 -17.95 -11.33 7.24
C MET A 294 -18.33 -10.61 8.53
N GLU A 295 -18.78 -11.39 9.50
CA GLU A 295 -19.04 -10.99 10.88
C GLU A 295 -18.10 -11.76 11.80
N ILE A 296 -17.39 -11.06 12.67
CA ILE A 296 -16.47 -11.66 13.63
C ILE A 296 -16.99 -11.39 15.04
N THR A 297 -17.23 -12.46 15.79
CA THR A 297 -17.55 -12.43 17.22
C THR A 297 -16.27 -12.66 18.01
N TYR A 298 -15.99 -11.80 18.98
CA TYR A 298 -14.76 -11.84 19.77
C TYR A 298 -15.04 -11.56 21.25
N VAL A 299 -14.03 -11.82 22.09
CA VAL A 299 -13.94 -11.42 23.50
C VAL A 299 -12.68 -10.59 23.65
N ASP A 300 -12.79 -9.38 24.16
CA ASP A 300 -11.65 -8.48 24.39
C ASP A 300 -10.84 -8.88 25.65
N PRO A 301 -9.70 -8.24 25.92
CA PRO A 301 -8.88 -8.55 27.10
C PRO A 301 -9.59 -8.37 28.44
N GLU A 302 -10.66 -7.58 28.50
CA GLU A 302 -11.49 -7.37 29.70
C GLU A 302 -12.58 -8.45 29.85
N GLY A 303 -12.66 -9.40 28.91
CA GLY A 303 -13.66 -10.47 28.90
C GLY A 303 -15.01 -10.04 28.32
N LYS A 304 -15.13 -8.82 27.77
CA LYS A 304 -16.36 -8.33 27.17
C LYS A 304 -16.50 -8.87 25.75
N LYS A 305 -17.70 -9.37 25.46
CA LYS A 305 -18.03 -9.94 24.15
C LYS A 305 -18.44 -8.85 23.17
N GLY A 306 -17.82 -8.87 22.00
CA GLY A 306 -18.13 -7.97 20.89
C GLY A 306 -18.48 -8.71 19.61
N THR A 307 -19.02 -7.97 18.64
CA THR A 307 -19.20 -8.44 17.27
C THR A 307 -18.94 -7.29 16.31
N PHE A 308 -18.25 -7.56 15.21
CA PHE A 308 -18.02 -6.58 14.16
C PHE A 308 -18.34 -7.15 12.79
N SER A 309 -18.77 -6.27 11.87
CA SER A 309 -19.02 -6.62 10.47
C SER A 309 -18.03 -5.93 9.55
N PHE A 310 -17.61 -6.65 8.53
CA PHE A 310 -16.62 -6.23 7.55
C PHE A 310 -17.09 -6.59 6.15
N ALA A 311 -17.24 -5.60 5.28
CA ALA A 311 -17.59 -5.82 3.87
C ALA A 311 -16.33 -5.76 3.03
N PHE A 312 -16.10 -6.71 2.12
CA PHE A 312 -14.88 -6.73 1.33
C PHE A 312 -14.94 -5.71 0.18
N LEU A 313 -13.83 -5.01 -0.04
CA LEU A 313 -13.68 -4.12 -1.21
C LEU A 313 -13.54 -4.94 -2.49
N LEU A 314 -12.95 -6.13 -2.37
CA LEU A 314 -12.79 -7.13 -3.44
C LEU A 314 -13.66 -8.35 -3.13
N PRO A 315 -14.99 -8.28 -3.35
CA PRO A 315 -15.91 -9.36 -2.97
C PRO A 315 -15.60 -10.70 -3.64
N GLU A 316 -15.03 -10.68 -4.85
CA GLU A 316 -14.52 -11.86 -5.55
C GLU A 316 -13.42 -12.61 -4.79
N GLU A 317 -12.70 -11.97 -3.87
CA GLU A 317 -11.65 -12.60 -3.05
C GLU A 317 -12.20 -13.22 -1.76
N GLY A 318 -13.48 -13.04 -1.47
CA GLY A 318 -14.08 -13.53 -0.23
C GLY A 318 -13.91 -15.02 0.03
N MET A 319 -13.90 -15.84 -1.03
CA MET A 319 -13.65 -17.27 -0.91
C MET A 319 -12.20 -17.56 -0.49
N ARG A 320 -11.22 -16.80 -1.02
CA ARG A 320 -9.81 -16.90 -0.61
C ARG A 320 -9.67 -16.58 0.88
N TYR A 321 -10.28 -15.48 1.32
CA TYR A 321 -10.28 -15.11 2.74
C TYR A 321 -10.92 -16.20 3.60
N TYR A 322 -12.06 -16.75 3.18
CA TYR A 322 -12.71 -17.85 3.89
C TYR A 322 -11.80 -19.07 4.03
N GLN A 323 -11.12 -19.48 2.95
CA GLN A 323 -10.21 -20.63 2.96
C GLN A 323 -9.05 -20.43 3.94
N THR A 324 -8.35 -19.30 3.84
CA THR A 324 -7.25 -18.96 4.74
C THR A 324 -7.72 -18.89 6.19
N LEU A 325 -8.82 -18.18 6.47
CA LEU A 325 -9.35 -18.09 7.83
C LEU A 325 -9.85 -19.42 8.38
N SER A 326 -10.40 -20.31 7.54
CA SER A 326 -10.84 -21.64 7.99
C SER A 326 -9.66 -22.52 8.40
N SER A 327 -8.51 -22.37 7.74
CA SER A 327 -7.26 -23.01 8.15
C SER A 327 -6.73 -22.44 9.46
N GLU A 328 -6.74 -21.11 9.60
CA GLU A 328 -6.20 -20.41 10.76
C GLU A 328 -7.09 -20.54 12.02
N PHE A 329 -8.40 -20.67 11.84
CA PHE A 329 -9.38 -20.75 12.92
C PHE A 329 -10.29 -21.98 12.78
N PRO A 330 -9.74 -23.20 12.91
CA PRO A 330 -10.49 -24.44 12.67
C PRO A 330 -11.71 -24.54 13.58
N GLY A 331 -12.86 -24.84 12.99
CA GLY A 331 -14.15 -24.95 13.68
C GLY A 331 -14.82 -23.62 14.07
N ARG A 332 -14.13 -22.47 13.92
CA ARG A 332 -14.66 -21.15 14.26
C ARG A 332 -15.18 -20.38 13.05
N VAL A 333 -14.79 -20.77 11.83
CA VAL A 333 -15.26 -20.14 10.58
C VAL A 333 -16.47 -20.87 10.00
N LYS A 334 -17.54 -20.14 9.66
CA LYS A 334 -18.79 -20.69 9.12
C LYS A 334 -19.37 -19.79 8.03
N VAL A 335 -20.26 -20.35 7.20
CA VAL A 335 -21.05 -19.59 6.21
C VAL A 335 -22.51 -19.50 6.70
N LYS A 336 -23.08 -18.29 6.69
CA LYS A 336 -24.44 -18.03 7.18
C LYS A 336 -25.47 -18.76 6.30
N GLY A 337 -26.24 -19.66 6.92
CA GLY A 337 -27.30 -20.42 6.24
C GLY A 337 -26.82 -21.68 5.54
N GLY A 338 -25.62 -22.18 5.86
CA GLY A 338 -25.25 -23.57 5.61
C GLY A 338 -25.70 -24.45 6.78
N TRP A 339 -26.90 -25.01 6.69
CA TRP A 339 -27.06 -26.39 7.13
C TRP A 339 -26.54 -27.22 5.96
N PHE A 340 -25.31 -27.70 6.06
CA PHE A 340 -24.97 -28.93 5.34
C PHE A 340 -25.53 -30.06 6.20
N GLY A 341 -26.74 -30.48 5.86
CA GLY A 341 -27.14 -31.87 6.00
C GLY A 341 -26.60 -32.65 4.82
#